data_AF-B0CFW7-F1
#
_entry.id   AF-B0CFW7-F1
#
_cell.length_a   1.000
_cell.length_b   1.000
_cell.length_c   1.000
_cell.angle_alpha   90.00
_cell.angle_beta   90.00
_cell.angle_gamma   90.00
#
_symmetry.space_group_name_H-M   'P 1'
#
loop_
_entity.id
_entity.type
_entity.pdbx_description
1 polymer ?
#
loop_
_entity_poly.entity_id
_entity_poly.type
_entity_poly.pdbx_seq_one_letter_code
_entity_poly.pdbx_strand_id
1 'polypeptide(L)'
;MAGNHNSNPLSKNLLGTSSQVDSNAGVIGLSGTGTPSTPQSISTSTSQPQALMASSAASLSATATATMPQMAMASVNHGSQHSGMTMASGSGHGAHPHDPAKQMTHSALLDLVPHSQATHIAIKNGSWFDPTTWQGGQIPTDDAHVLIKEGISVTYDSVSDTRLETLRVDGSLQFAHNVDTKLLVDTFVVAPSGELMIGSESNPVQASVKTQIIFTADGAIDQSWDSTLLSRGLISHGKARIYGAEKTDFLALQGEVSAGDNVLVLKSVPKGWQVGDQIVLGGTNYRYGQSDADNSRFQDEELTITRIDGNRVYFTNNDITAGDNTVLRFDHQFPDIAEQGQLKLYVANTTRNVTFETENAATVPTQQRAHVMFMHNPDVVVTNAGFYNLGRSDKSKVVDDPGTNVDGSSGGGSNRRGRYGLHFHRTGADDITGIPAIARGNAVVGTPGWGIVHHDSHAVLEDNVVFDVVGAGIVAESGNEIGAWRNNLTLKTTGADWRTLGQTVKTRERLFDFGFRGEGFWVQGSAQVAMTDNIAISANDAGISILWRYIAT
;
A
#
# COMPACT_ATOMS: atom_id res chain seq x y z
N MET A 1 -8.24 44.97 -43.65
CA MET A 1 -9.33 45.80 -43.12
C MET A 1 -10.35 44.88 -42.47
N ALA A 2 -10.75 45.23 -41.22
CA ALA A 2 -11.84 44.68 -40.40
C ALA A 2 -11.82 43.15 -40.13
N GLY A 3 -11.60 42.63 -38.93
CA GLY A 3 -11.85 43.17 -37.60
C GLY A 3 -13.13 42.54 -37.02
N ASN A 4 -12.98 41.53 -36.15
CA ASN A 4 -14.03 41.23 -35.18
C ASN A 4 -13.37 40.77 -33.86
N HIS A 5 -13.41 41.68 -32.89
CA HIS A 5 -13.00 41.47 -31.52
C HIS A 5 -14.07 40.65 -30.79
N ASN A 6 -13.70 39.53 -30.21
CA ASN A 6 -14.37 39.02 -29.01
C ASN A 6 -13.34 38.97 -27.89
N SER A 7 -13.50 39.90 -26.96
CA SER A 7 -12.73 40.05 -25.73
C SER A 7 -12.92 38.84 -24.83
N ASN A 8 -11.85 38.09 -24.58
CA ASN A 8 -11.80 37.07 -23.54
C ASN A 8 -11.29 37.72 -22.24
N PRO A 9 -12.06 37.79 -21.15
CA PRO A 9 -11.62 38.41 -19.91
C PRO A 9 -11.12 37.35 -18.94
N LEU A 10 -10.02 36.66 -19.24
CA LEU A 10 -9.36 35.76 -18.28
C LEU A 10 -7.85 35.83 -18.43
N SER A 11 -7.29 37.00 -18.12
CA SER A 11 -5.87 37.10 -17.74
C SER A 11 -5.81 37.87 -16.43
N LYS A 12 -5.83 37.13 -15.32
CA LYS A 12 -5.32 37.58 -14.01
C LYS A 12 -5.23 36.39 -13.06
N ASN A 13 -4.02 36.16 -12.58
CA ASN A 13 -3.63 35.39 -11.39
C ASN A 13 -3.84 33.87 -11.41
N LEU A 14 -2.87 33.16 -11.98
CA LEU A 14 -2.52 31.77 -11.58
C LEU A 14 -1.00 31.58 -11.38
N LEU A 15 -0.23 32.68 -11.29
CA LEU A 15 1.12 32.66 -10.73
C LEU A 15 1.00 32.97 -9.23
N GLY A 16 0.60 31.96 -8.48
CA GLY A 16 0.53 31.98 -7.03
C GLY A 16 0.45 30.55 -6.54
N THR A 17 1.57 30.07 -6.01
CA THR A 17 1.70 28.91 -5.08
C THR A 17 0.43 28.06 -5.00
N SER A 18 0.22 27.10 -5.92
CA SER A 18 -0.84 26.12 -5.71
C SER A 18 -0.41 25.29 -4.52
N SER A 19 -1.01 25.59 -3.38
CA SER A 19 -0.89 24.82 -2.19
C SER A 19 -1.23 23.35 -2.50
N GLN A 20 -0.27 22.44 -2.33
CA GLN A 20 -0.44 21.03 -2.68
C GLN A 20 -1.61 20.43 -1.90
N VAL A 21 -2.70 20.11 -2.60
CA VAL A 21 -3.87 19.43 -2.03
C VAL A 21 -3.56 17.94 -2.05
N ASP A 22 -3.46 17.33 -0.87
CA ASP A 22 -3.26 15.89 -0.73
C ASP A 22 -4.55 15.13 -1.05
N SER A 23 -4.81 14.96 -2.34
CA SER A 23 -6.06 14.37 -2.82
C SER A 23 -6.26 12.93 -2.35
N ASN A 24 -5.26 12.23 -1.81
CA ASN A 24 -5.41 10.84 -1.35
C ASN A 24 -5.76 10.72 0.13
N ALA A 25 -5.32 11.66 0.96
CA ALA A 25 -5.78 11.74 2.34
C ALA A 25 -7.10 12.52 2.49
N GLY A 26 -7.38 13.53 1.65
CA GLY A 26 -8.63 14.30 1.66
C GLY A 26 -8.51 15.55 0.78
N VAL A 27 -9.55 15.96 0.06
CA VAL A 27 -9.53 17.33 -0.51
C VAL A 27 -9.73 18.31 0.64
N ILE A 28 -8.63 18.88 1.12
CA ILE A 28 -8.65 19.87 2.19
C ILE A 28 -8.33 21.23 1.57
N GLY A 29 -9.35 22.07 1.43
CA GLY A 29 -9.22 23.42 0.92
C GLY A 29 -8.36 24.27 1.86
N LEU A 30 -7.26 24.83 1.36
CA LEU A 30 -6.47 25.82 2.10
C LEU A 30 -7.11 27.20 1.96
N SER A 31 -8.26 27.40 2.62
CA SER A 31 -8.90 28.71 2.75
C SER A 31 -8.66 29.31 4.14
N GLY A 32 -7.41 29.71 4.41
CA GLY A 32 -7.06 30.56 5.54
C GLY A 32 -6.79 31.99 5.09
N THR A 33 -7.73 32.91 5.32
CA THR A 33 -7.56 34.35 5.09
C THR A 33 -6.52 34.93 6.04
N GLY A 34 -5.25 34.96 5.62
CA GLY A 34 -4.18 35.69 6.30
C GLY A 34 -3.46 36.56 5.28
N THR A 35 -3.73 37.85 5.28
CA THR A 35 -2.99 38.84 4.48
C THR A 35 -1.49 38.77 4.83
N PRO A 36 -0.59 38.50 3.89
CA PRO A 36 0.85 38.59 4.13
C PRO A 36 1.25 40.07 4.15
N SER A 37 1.84 40.51 5.24
CA SER A 37 2.57 41.78 5.31
C SER A 37 3.78 41.74 4.37
N THR A 38 3.84 42.70 3.46
CA THR A 38 4.91 42.92 2.48
C THR A 38 6.28 43.12 3.15
N PRO A 39 7.33 42.36 2.79
CA PRO A 39 8.71 42.76 3.04
C PRO A 39 9.20 43.68 1.90
N GLN A 40 9.97 44.68 2.28
CA GLN A 40 10.50 45.72 1.41
C GLN A 40 11.44 45.19 0.32
N SER A 41 11.43 45.89 -0.80
CA SER A 41 12.32 45.75 -1.95
C SER A 41 13.79 45.93 -1.59
N ILE A 42 14.64 44.96 -1.95
CA ILE A 42 16.07 45.17 -2.15
C ILE A 42 16.38 44.77 -3.59
N SER A 43 16.87 45.74 -4.36
CA SER A 43 17.40 45.56 -5.70
C SER A 43 18.77 44.91 -5.66
N THR A 44 19.10 44.05 -6.64
CA THR A 44 20.44 43.99 -7.25
C THR A 44 20.46 43.11 -8.50
N SER A 45 20.95 43.75 -9.56
CA SER A 45 21.66 43.31 -10.78
C SER A 45 21.70 41.84 -11.22
N THR A 46 21.29 41.69 -12.47
CA THR A 46 21.66 40.72 -13.52
C THR A 46 23.10 40.16 -13.49
N SER A 47 23.24 38.84 -13.68
CA SER A 47 24.24 38.25 -14.59
C SER A 47 23.79 36.85 -15.05
N GLN A 48 23.90 36.59 -16.36
CA GLN A 48 23.69 35.28 -16.99
C GLN A 48 24.80 34.29 -16.61
N PRO A 49 24.54 32.98 -16.74
CA PRO A 49 25.60 32.05 -17.12
C PRO A 49 25.37 31.39 -18.50
N GLN A 50 26.46 31.31 -19.23
CA GLN A 50 26.63 30.62 -20.50
C GLN A 50 26.62 29.09 -20.34
N ALA A 51 26.23 28.42 -21.42
CA ALA A 51 26.28 26.98 -21.62
C ALA A 51 27.71 26.42 -21.68
N LEU A 52 27.90 25.19 -21.20
CA LEU A 52 29.00 24.31 -21.56
C LEU A 52 28.49 22.88 -21.72
N MET A 53 28.82 22.31 -22.88
CA MET A 53 28.51 20.94 -23.32
C MET A 53 29.68 19.99 -23.00
N ALA A 54 29.31 18.71 -22.89
CA ALA A 54 30.05 17.49 -23.28
C ALA A 54 30.99 16.79 -22.28
N SER A 55 30.59 15.57 -21.88
CA SER A 55 31.14 14.28 -22.35
C SER A 55 31.65 13.27 -21.31
N SER A 56 31.28 12.02 -21.60
CA SER A 56 32.02 10.75 -21.45
C SER A 56 31.86 9.92 -20.18
N ALA A 57 31.72 8.62 -20.46
CA ALA A 57 31.50 7.49 -19.59
C ALA A 57 32.79 6.94 -18.98
N ALA A 58 32.67 6.28 -17.82
CA ALA A 58 33.36 5.02 -17.54
C ALA A 58 32.82 4.38 -16.25
N SER A 59 32.63 3.07 -16.35
CA SER A 59 32.39 2.11 -15.28
C SER A 59 33.50 2.09 -14.24
N LEU A 60 33.19 1.67 -13.01
CA LEU A 60 34.10 0.87 -12.16
C LEU A 60 33.34 0.25 -10.97
N SER A 61 33.45 -1.07 -10.88
CA SER A 61 33.15 -1.92 -9.74
C SER A 61 34.16 -1.70 -8.61
N ALA A 62 33.71 -1.70 -7.35
CA ALA A 62 34.52 -2.20 -6.23
C ALA A 62 33.65 -2.45 -4.98
N THR A 63 33.78 -3.67 -4.48
CA THR A 63 33.42 -4.14 -3.14
C THR A 63 34.31 -3.49 -2.06
N ALA A 64 33.73 -3.09 -0.93
CA ALA A 64 34.47 -2.91 0.32
C ALA A 64 33.56 -3.03 1.54
N THR A 65 33.75 -4.12 2.29
CA THR A 65 33.38 -4.31 3.69
C THR A 65 34.16 -3.35 4.59
N ALA A 66 33.50 -2.67 5.53
CA ALA A 66 34.14 -1.93 6.61
C ALA A 66 33.41 -2.16 7.95
N THR A 67 34.12 -2.86 8.83
CA THR A 67 33.88 -2.98 10.27
C THR A 67 34.10 -1.64 10.96
N MET A 68 33.16 -1.22 11.81
CA MET A 68 33.30 -0.05 12.70
C MET A 68 33.60 -0.50 14.14
N PRO A 69 34.57 0.09 14.85
CA PRO A 69 34.83 -0.18 16.25
C PRO A 69 33.95 0.69 17.17
N GLN A 70 33.61 0.09 18.30
CA GLN A 70 32.85 0.62 19.42
C GLN A 70 33.65 1.70 20.17
N MET A 71 33.07 2.89 20.37
CA MET A 71 33.56 3.84 21.38
C MET A 71 32.43 4.28 22.30
N ALA A 72 32.60 3.94 23.58
CA ALA A 72 31.86 4.47 24.70
C ALA A 72 32.30 5.90 25.00
N MET A 73 31.36 6.78 25.33
CA MET A 73 31.65 8.04 26.00
C MET A 73 30.57 8.34 27.05
N ALA A 74 31.07 8.84 28.17
CA ALA A 74 30.44 8.89 29.46
C ALA A 74 29.48 10.09 29.66
N SER A 75 28.61 9.89 30.63
CA SER A 75 27.72 10.86 31.28
C SER A 75 28.42 12.16 31.69
N VAL A 76 27.78 13.29 31.40
CA VAL A 76 27.92 14.51 32.20
C VAL A 76 26.51 15.05 32.49
N ASN A 77 26.27 15.19 33.78
CA ASN A 77 25.03 15.61 34.42
C ASN A 77 25.07 17.13 34.62
N HIS A 78 24.04 17.86 34.19
CA HIS A 78 23.77 19.21 34.69
C HIS A 78 22.30 19.33 35.08
N GLY A 79 22.07 19.39 36.39
CA GLY A 79 20.78 19.74 36.96
C GLY A 79 20.52 21.24 36.88
N SER A 80 19.29 21.60 36.57
CA SER A 80 18.67 22.81 37.09
C SER A 80 17.26 22.48 37.59
N GLN A 81 16.96 22.99 38.78
CA GLN A 81 15.65 22.90 39.41
C GLN A 81 14.72 23.91 38.74
N HIS A 82 13.45 23.54 38.52
CA HIS A 82 12.37 24.51 38.46
C HIS A 82 11.09 23.96 39.09
N SER A 83 10.57 24.73 40.04
CA SER A 83 9.32 24.57 40.79
C SER A 83 8.09 24.47 39.88
N GLY A 84 7.07 23.78 40.39
CA GLY A 84 5.86 23.42 39.66
C GLY A 84 4.94 24.57 39.29
N MET A 85 4.17 24.34 38.22
CA MET A 85 2.86 24.93 37.94
C MET A 85 2.08 24.02 36.98
N THR A 86 0.90 23.58 37.44
CA THR A 86 -0.33 23.28 36.68
C THR A 86 -0.27 22.53 35.35
N MET A 87 -0.83 21.32 35.39
CA MET A 87 -1.20 20.46 34.26
C MET A 87 -2.19 21.18 33.33
N ALA A 88 -1.78 21.38 32.07
CA ALA A 88 -2.66 21.77 30.96
C ALA A 88 -2.44 20.78 29.80
N SER A 89 -3.57 20.37 29.22
CA SER A 89 -3.75 19.43 28.10
C SER A 89 -2.78 19.63 26.93
N GLY A 90 -1.99 18.61 26.62
CA GLY A 90 -1.22 18.51 25.37
C GLY A 90 -2.13 18.20 24.18
N SER A 91 -2.68 19.25 23.57
CA SER A 91 -3.19 19.22 22.19
C SER A 91 -1.98 19.17 21.24
N GLY A 92 -2.00 18.25 20.26
CA GLY A 92 -0.93 17.99 19.30
C GLY A 92 -0.49 19.21 18.50
N HIS A 93 0.50 19.94 19.03
CA HIS A 93 1.21 20.99 18.31
C HIS A 93 2.59 20.45 17.94
N GLY A 94 2.77 20.04 16.67
CA GLY A 94 4.11 19.87 16.09
C GLY A 94 4.37 18.73 15.10
N ALA A 95 3.39 17.96 14.62
CA ALA A 95 3.63 17.03 13.51
C ALA A 95 3.67 17.80 12.17
N HIS A 96 4.75 17.62 11.41
CA HIS A 96 4.99 18.30 10.11
C HIS A 96 4.81 19.83 10.14
N PRO A 97 5.52 20.59 11.01
CA PRO A 97 5.34 22.04 11.15
C PRO A 97 5.71 22.84 9.89
N HIS A 98 6.35 22.18 8.92
CA HIS A 98 6.78 22.77 7.65
C HIS A 98 5.99 22.24 6.44
N ASP A 99 5.01 21.34 6.65
CA ASP A 99 4.13 20.83 5.59
C ASP A 99 2.66 20.93 6.05
N PRO A 100 1.98 22.05 5.74
CA PRO A 100 0.58 22.27 6.12
C PRO A 100 -0.38 21.20 5.60
N ALA A 101 -0.09 20.61 4.43
CA ALA A 101 -0.92 19.54 3.87
C ALA A 101 -0.82 18.28 4.72
N LYS A 102 0.40 17.86 5.08
CA LYS A 102 0.60 16.73 6.00
C LYS A 102 0.04 17.00 7.40
N GLN A 103 0.11 18.24 7.88
CA GLN A 103 -0.44 18.60 9.20
C GLN A 103 -1.97 18.48 9.25
N MET A 104 -2.67 18.89 8.19
CA MET A 104 -4.14 18.80 8.14
C MET A 104 -4.60 17.35 8.05
N THR A 105 -3.97 16.54 7.20
CA THR A 105 -4.34 15.12 7.04
C THR A 105 -3.96 14.31 8.27
N HIS A 106 -2.89 14.70 8.97
CA HIS A 106 -2.57 14.21 10.30
C HIS A 106 -3.66 14.48 11.34
N SER A 107 -4.18 15.71 11.37
CA SER A 107 -5.24 16.05 12.31
C SER A 107 -6.51 15.26 12.01
N ALA A 108 -6.91 15.19 10.73
CA ALA A 108 -8.09 14.43 10.28
C ALA A 108 -8.01 12.94 10.69
N LEU A 109 -6.84 12.31 10.59
CA LEU A 109 -6.64 10.93 11.04
C LEU A 109 -6.87 10.78 12.55
N LEU A 110 -6.25 11.62 13.38
CA LEU A 110 -6.36 11.49 14.83
C LEU A 110 -7.75 11.88 15.37
N ASP A 111 -8.48 12.71 14.62
CA ASP A 111 -9.87 13.06 14.92
C ASP A 111 -10.85 11.89 14.69
N LEU A 112 -10.47 10.86 13.90
CA LEU A 112 -11.24 9.62 13.80
C LEU A 112 -11.16 8.78 15.09
N VAL A 113 -10.08 8.92 15.84
CA VAL A 113 -9.78 8.14 17.04
C VAL A 113 -9.38 9.03 18.22
N PRO A 114 -10.23 9.97 18.64
CA PRO A 114 -9.87 10.92 19.69
C PRO A 114 -9.79 10.21 21.04
N HIS A 115 -8.82 10.61 21.88
CA HIS A 115 -8.67 10.05 23.23
C HIS A 115 -9.95 10.10 24.07
N SER A 116 -10.80 11.10 23.87
CA SER A 116 -12.05 11.28 24.60
C SER A 116 -13.11 10.23 24.29
N GLN A 117 -12.98 9.49 23.18
CA GLN A 117 -13.89 8.39 22.84
C GLN A 117 -13.39 7.03 23.35
N ALA A 118 -12.17 6.93 23.86
CA ALA A 118 -11.61 5.66 24.32
C ALA A 118 -12.45 5.08 25.48
N THR A 119 -12.97 3.86 25.27
CA THR A 119 -13.71 3.10 26.29
C THR A 119 -12.77 2.19 27.08
N HIS A 120 -11.71 1.71 26.45
CA HIS A 120 -10.69 0.85 27.07
C HIS A 120 -9.31 1.46 26.88
N ILE A 121 -8.60 1.67 27.98
CA ILE A 121 -7.32 2.37 27.99
C ILE A 121 -6.28 1.47 28.65
N ALA A 122 -5.24 1.09 27.90
CA ALA A 122 -4.10 0.40 28.49
C ALA A 122 -3.28 1.39 29.33
N ILE A 123 -3.01 1.02 30.58
CA ILE A 123 -2.30 1.86 31.57
C ILE A 123 -1.07 1.17 32.16
N LYS A 124 -0.81 -0.08 31.78
CA LYS A 124 0.31 -0.88 32.26
C LYS A 124 0.82 -1.75 31.12
N ASN A 125 2.13 -1.99 31.10
CA ASN A 125 2.72 -2.94 30.16
C ASN A 125 2.28 -4.37 30.50
N GLY A 126 1.90 -5.16 29.49
CA GLY A 126 1.42 -6.52 29.72
C GLY A 126 0.67 -7.11 28.52
N SER A 127 0.08 -8.29 28.74
CA SER A 127 -0.77 -8.92 27.73
C SER A 127 -2.07 -8.14 27.54
N TRP A 128 -2.56 -8.08 26.31
CA TRP A 128 -3.89 -7.60 25.95
C TRP A 128 -4.98 -8.35 26.72
N PHE A 129 -4.75 -9.62 27.03
CA PHE A 129 -5.72 -10.51 27.67
C PHE A 129 -5.57 -10.56 29.20
N ASP A 130 -4.69 -9.76 29.78
CA ASP A 130 -4.62 -9.55 31.24
C ASP A 130 -5.46 -8.33 31.64
N PRO A 131 -6.52 -8.49 32.45
CA PRO A 131 -7.31 -7.38 32.94
C PRO A 131 -6.48 -6.28 33.64
N THR A 132 -5.33 -6.61 34.24
CA THR A 132 -4.47 -5.64 34.93
C THR A 132 -3.72 -4.69 34.01
N THR A 133 -3.67 -4.98 32.70
CA THR A 133 -3.16 -4.07 31.64
C THR A 133 -4.07 -2.85 31.48
N TRP A 134 -5.36 -3.00 31.77
CA TRP A 134 -6.41 -2.05 31.38
C TRP A 134 -6.93 -1.24 32.56
N GLN A 135 -7.23 0.04 32.30
CA GLN A 135 -7.91 0.90 33.24
C GLN A 135 -9.27 0.31 33.62
N GLY A 136 -9.54 0.21 34.92
CA GLY A 136 -10.77 -0.40 35.41
C GLY A 136 -10.75 -1.93 35.46
N GLY A 137 -9.65 -2.58 35.06
CA GLY A 137 -9.49 -4.02 35.22
C GLY A 137 -10.37 -4.84 34.28
N GLN A 138 -10.64 -4.35 33.07
CA GLN A 138 -11.48 -5.02 32.06
C GLN A 138 -10.76 -4.99 30.71
N ILE A 139 -10.64 -6.16 30.07
CA ILE A 139 -10.10 -6.26 28.71
C ILE A 139 -11.11 -5.70 27.69
N PRO A 140 -10.66 -5.21 26.52
CA PRO A 140 -11.55 -4.74 25.46
C PRO A 140 -12.62 -5.76 25.07
N THR A 141 -13.85 -5.28 24.91
CA THR A 141 -15.04 -6.04 24.49
C THR A 141 -15.52 -5.56 23.12
N ASP A 142 -16.63 -6.12 22.64
CA ASP A 142 -17.26 -5.68 21.38
C ASP A 142 -17.57 -4.18 21.42
N ASP A 143 -17.50 -3.55 20.25
CA ASP A 143 -17.70 -2.12 20.00
C ASP A 143 -16.72 -1.21 20.77
N ALA A 144 -15.62 -1.75 21.30
CA ALA A 144 -14.67 -0.97 22.07
C ALA A 144 -13.88 0.02 21.19
N HIS A 145 -13.68 1.21 21.74
CA HIS A 145 -12.70 2.19 21.28
C HIS A 145 -11.46 2.06 22.17
N VAL A 146 -10.43 1.41 21.66
CA VAL A 146 -9.24 1.04 22.41
C VAL A 146 -8.14 2.08 22.26
N LEU A 147 -7.51 2.47 23.37
CA LEU A 147 -6.32 3.32 23.38
C LEU A 147 -5.17 2.62 24.11
N ILE A 148 -4.04 2.45 23.42
CA ILE A 148 -2.76 2.11 24.04
C ILE A 148 -1.97 3.41 24.20
N LYS A 149 -1.85 3.89 25.44
CA LYS A 149 -1.21 5.17 25.76
C LYS A 149 0.28 5.18 25.41
N GLU A 150 0.80 6.38 25.17
CA GLU A 150 2.24 6.63 25.06
C GLU A 150 2.99 6.04 26.27
N GLY A 151 4.14 5.42 26.02
CA GLY A 151 4.95 4.74 27.03
C GLY A 151 4.40 3.39 27.51
N ILE A 152 3.23 2.95 27.03
CA ILE A 152 2.66 1.64 27.33
C ILE A 152 2.92 0.65 26.19
N SER A 153 3.38 -0.55 26.54
CA SER A 153 3.62 -1.66 25.61
C SER A 153 2.67 -2.81 25.91
N VAL A 154 1.80 -3.14 24.96
CA VAL A 154 0.84 -4.24 25.05
C VAL A 154 1.22 -5.36 24.11
N THR A 155 1.17 -6.60 24.61
CA THR A 155 1.36 -7.81 23.80
C THR A 155 0.01 -8.44 23.46
N TYR A 156 -0.28 -8.61 22.17
CA TYR A 156 -1.43 -9.36 21.67
C TYR A 156 -1.03 -10.81 21.42
N ASP A 157 -1.43 -11.73 22.28
CA ASP A 157 -0.90 -13.10 22.38
C ASP A 157 -1.97 -14.20 22.39
N SER A 158 -3.16 -13.93 21.85
CA SER A 158 -4.22 -14.92 21.68
C SER A 158 -5.11 -14.60 20.49
N VAL A 159 -5.93 -15.56 20.09
CA VAL A 159 -7.06 -15.35 19.18
C VAL A 159 -8.23 -14.72 19.92
N SER A 160 -8.88 -13.72 19.31
CA SER A 160 -10.14 -13.14 19.78
C SER A 160 -11.13 -12.96 18.65
N ASP A 161 -12.41 -13.20 18.94
CA ASP A 161 -13.54 -12.86 18.06
C ASP A 161 -14.20 -11.53 18.44
N THR A 162 -13.64 -10.83 19.44
CA THR A 162 -14.09 -9.51 19.85
C THR A 162 -13.96 -8.50 18.71
N ARG A 163 -15.05 -7.80 18.40
CA ARG A 163 -15.14 -6.84 17.30
C ARG A 163 -14.89 -5.43 17.82
N LEU A 164 -13.72 -4.86 17.54
CA LEU A 164 -13.40 -3.51 17.97
C LEU A 164 -13.91 -2.48 16.96
N GLU A 165 -14.43 -1.36 17.44
CA GLU A 165 -14.78 -0.22 16.59
C GLU A 165 -13.52 0.53 16.20
N THR A 166 -12.70 0.93 17.19
CA THR A 166 -11.42 1.57 16.92
C THR A 166 -10.29 1.04 17.80
N LEU A 167 -9.08 1.03 17.25
CA LEU A 167 -7.83 0.79 17.98
C LEU A 167 -6.83 1.89 17.68
N ARG A 168 -6.49 2.68 18.69
CA ARG A 168 -5.44 3.71 18.63
C ARG A 168 -4.22 3.31 19.43
N VAL A 169 -3.05 3.37 18.80
CA VAL A 169 -1.76 3.04 19.41
C VAL A 169 -0.86 4.26 19.45
N ASP A 170 -0.73 4.86 20.63
CA ASP A 170 0.21 5.95 20.92
C ASP A 170 1.51 5.43 21.55
N GLY A 171 1.44 4.25 22.21
CA GLY A 171 2.58 3.49 22.72
C GLY A 171 3.01 2.37 21.76
N SER A 172 3.08 1.13 22.23
CA SER A 172 3.49 0.00 21.39
C SER A 172 2.49 -1.15 21.46
N LEU A 173 2.17 -1.73 20.30
CA LEU A 173 1.42 -2.97 20.18
C LEU A 173 2.29 -4.02 19.51
N GLN A 174 2.52 -5.12 20.22
CA GLN A 174 3.30 -6.25 19.73
C GLN A 174 2.42 -7.49 19.60
N PHE A 175 2.36 -8.10 18.43
CA PHE A 175 1.75 -9.42 18.25
C PHE A 175 2.76 -10.51 18.60
N ALA A 176 2.32 -11.51 19.35
CA ALA A 176 3.14 -12.69 19.63
C ALA A 176 3.45 -13.43 18.32
N HIS A 177 4.69 -13.89 18.19
CA HIS A 177 5.20 -14.49 16.95
C HIS A 177 5.19 -16.03 16.95
N ASN A 178 4.81 -16.63 18.07
CA ASN A 178 4.92 -18.07 18.37
C ASN A 178 3.60 -18.72 18.79
N VAL A 179 2.49 -17.97 18.75
CA VAL A 179 1.13 -18.45 19.02
C VAL A 179 0.17 -17.78 18.05
N ASP A 180 -0.92 -18.46 17.70
CA ASP A 180 -1.92 -17.88 16.81
C ASP A 180 -2.56 -16.64 17.43
N THR A 181 -2.73 -15.61 16.62
CA THR A 181 -3.35 -14.34 17.00
C THR A 181 -4.38 -13.94 15.96
N LYS A 182 -5.52 -13.41 16.42
CA LYS A 182 -6.60 -12.94 15.56
C LYS A 182 -7.23 -11.71 16.19
N LEU A 183 -7.20 -10.59 15.45
CA LEU A 183 -7.80 -9.31 15.81
C LEU A 183 -8.90 -8.97 14.80
N LEU A 184 -10.10 -8.67 15.30
CA LEU A 184 -11.19 -8.10 14.50
C LEU A 184 -11.36 -6.61 14.87
N VAL A 185 -11.26 -5.71 13.91
CA VAL A 185 -11.32 -4.26 14.15
C VAL A 185 -11.83 -3.50 12.92
N ASP A 186 -12.67 -2.48 13.06
CA ASP A 186 -13.01 -1.62 11.92
C ASP A 186 -11.81 -0.71 11.58
N THR A 187 -11.44 0.18 12.50
CA THR A 187 -10.40 1.21 12.26
C THR A 187 -9.21 1.06 13.21
N PHE A 188 -8.02 0.79 12.65
CA PHE A 188 -6.76 0.62 13.39
C PHE A 188 -5.78 1.75 13.03
N VAL A 189 -5.51 2.63 14.00
CA VAL A 189 -4.60 3.77 13.86
C VAL A 189 -3.36 3.61 14.74
N VAL A 190 -2.19 3.76 14.13
CA VAL A 190 -0.92 3.92 14.87
C VAL A 190 -0.54 5.40 14.80
N ALA A 191 -0.57 6.09 15.94
CA ALA A 191 -0.23 7.51 16.02
C ALA A 191 1.28 7.73 15.76
N PRO A 192 1.77 8.95 15.51
CA PRO A 192 3.19 9.17 15.18
C PRO A 192 4.19 8.68 16.23
N SER A 193 3.82 8.73 17.52
CA SER A 193 4.64 8.19 18.62
C SER A 193 4.54 6.67 18.73
N GLY A 194 3.56 6.08 18.07
CA GLY A 194 3.18 4.69 18.19
C GLY A 194 4.10 3.73 17.42
N GLU A 195 4.12 2.48 17.86
CA GLU A 195 4.81 1.39 17.17
C GLU A 195 3.92 0.15 17.05
N LEU A 196 3.80 -0.36 15.84
CA LEU A 196 3.21 -1.67 15.54
C LEU A 196 4.34 -2.67 15.25
N MET A 197 4.38 -3.76 16.01
CA MET A 197 5.29 -4.87 15.79
C MET A 197 4.54 -6.20 15.60
N ILE A 198 4.81 -6.88 14.49
CA ILE A 198 4.33 -8.24 14.20
C ILE A 198 5.55 -9.06 13.83
N GLY A 199 6.03 -9.89 14.77
CA GLY A 199 7.35 -10.50 14.66
C GLY A 199 8.49 -9.48 14.67
N SER A 200 9.68 -9.94 14.31
CA SER A 200 10.90 -9.13 14.16
C SER A 200 11.81 -9.78 13.13
N GLU A 201 12.84 -9.06 12.67
CA GLU A 201 13.82 -9.62 11.72
C GLU A 201 14.48 -10.91 12.23
N SER A 202 14.81 -10.97 13.53
CA SER A 202 15.42 -12.16 14.15
C SER A 202 14.40 -13.24 14.55
N ASN A 203 13.14 -12.85 14.76
CA ASN A 203 12.06 -13.73 15.17
C ASN A 203 10.79 -13.36 14.38
N PRO A 204 10.73 -13.70 13.09
CA PRO A 204 9.49 -13.53 12.32
C PRO A 204 8.38 -14.40 12.92
N VAL A 205 7.13 -14.11 12.59
CA VAL A 205 6.00 -14.99 12.94
C VAL A 205 6.28 -16.38 12.40
N GLN A 206 6.30 -17.37 13.29
CA GLN A 206 6.69 -18.74 12.98
C GLN A 206 5.83 -19.32 11.86
N ALA A 207 6.43 -20.11 10.97
CA ALA A 207 5.74 -20.60 9.76
C ALA A 207 4.49 -21.46 10.02
N SER A 208 4.35 -22.02 11.22
CA SER A 208 3.19 -22.81 11.66
C SER A 208 2.13 -21.98 12.40
N VAL A 209 2.36 -20.68 12.58
CA VAL A 209 1.55 -19.75 13.38
C VAL A 209 0.94 -18.71 12.47
N LYS A 210 -0.30 -18.31 12.76
CA LYS A 210 -1.03 -17.27 12.04
C LYS A 210 -1.19 -16.00 12.88
N THR A 211 -0.95 -14.85 12.27
CA THR A 211 -1.38 -13.54 12.78
C THR A 211 -2.37 -12.95 11.81
N GLN A 212 -3.64 -12.89 12.22
CA GLN A 212 -4.74 -12.42 11.40
C GLN A 212 -5.25 -11.08 11.91
N ILE A 213 -5.22 -10.05 11.06
CA ILE A 213 -5.88 -8.77 11.29
C ILE A 213 -7.02 -8.68 10.28
N ILE A 214 -8.24 -8.84 10.79
CA ILE A 214 -9.46 -8.89 10.01
C ILE A 214 -10.20 -7.57 10.23
N PHE A 215 -10.41 -6.83 9.16
CA PHE A 215 -11.15 -5.59 9.22
C PHE A 215 -12.64 -5.83 9.07
N THR A 216 -13.41 -5.47 10.10
CA THR A 216 -14.86 -5.63 10.08
C THR A 216 -15.47 -4.68 9.04
N ALA A 217 -16.62 -5.10 8.48
CA ALA A 217 -17.30 -4.35 7.43
C ALA A 217 -18.82 -4.49 7.61
N ASP A 218 -19.31 -3.99 8.75
CA ASP A 218 -20.70 -4.19 9.21
C ASP A 218 -21.72 -3.21 8.61
N GLY A 219 -21.29 -2.37 7.65
CA GLY A 219 -22.16 -1.43 6.96
C GLY A 219 -21.40 -0.34 6.21
N ALA A 220 -22.15 0.65 5.71
CA ALA A 220 -21.57 1.85 5.13
C ALA A 220 -20.79 2.66 6.18
N ILE A 221 -19.70 3.30 5.76
CA ILE A 221 -18.94 4.22 6.61
C ILE A 221 -19.84 5.42 6.95
N ASP A 222 -19.90 5.77 8.23
CA ASP A 222 -20.60 6.96 8.71
C ASP A 222 -19.83 8.23 8.29
N GLN A 223 -20.32 8.92 7.27
CA GLN A 223 -19.69 10.15 6.76
C GLN A 223 -19.86 11.36 7.69
N SER A 224 -20.72 11.28 8.72
CA SER A 224 -20.79 12.32 9.75
C SER A 224 -19.62 12.23 10.73
N TRP A 225 -19.12 11.01 10.96
CA TRP A 225 -17.89 10.74 11.71
C TRP A 225 -16.65 10.87 10.81
N ASP A 226 -16.69 10.30 9.61
CA ASP A 226 -15.58 10.27 8.67
C ASP A 226 -15.97 10.88 7.31
N SER A 227 -15.98 12.20 7.26
CA SER A 227 -16.27 12.97 6.03
C SER A 227 -15.26 12.75 4.89
N THR A 228 -14.09 12.18 5.19
CA THR A 228 -13.01 11.94 4.22
C THR A 228 -12.94 10.50 3.72
N LEU A 229 -13.75 9.62 4.33
CA LEU A 229 -13.74 8.18 4.11
C LEU A 229 -12.36 7.56 4.38
N LEU A 230 -11.59 8.04 5.36
CA LEU A 230 -10.26 7.56 5.75
C LEU A 230 -10.28 6.40 6.77
N SER A 231 -11.35 6.20 7.52
CA SER A 231 -11.54 5.09 8.45
C SER A 231 -11.51 3.71 7.77
N ARG A 232 -11.72 2.66 8.53
CA ARG A 232 -11.77 1.25 8.12
C ARG A 232 -10.50 0.75 7.43
N GLY A 233 -9.69 0.04 8.20
CA GLY A 233 -8.37 -0.41 7.79
C GLY A 233 -7.26 -0.05 8.78
N LEU A 234 -6.02 -0.30 8.37
CA LEU A 234 -4.82 0.13 9.09
C LEU A 234 -4.31 1.44 8.49
N ILE A 235 -4.19 2.46 9.33
CA ILE A 235 -3.54 3.73 8.98
C ILE A 235 -2.43 4.01 10.00
N SER A 236 -1.18 3.91 9.56
CA SER A 236 -0.02 4.08 10.43
C SER A 236 0.71 5.38 10.14
N HIS A 237 0.67 6.31 11.10
CA HIS A 237 1.59 7.44 11.22
C HIS A 237 2.86 7.09 12.01
N GLY A 238 2.76 6.06 12.84
CA GLY A 238 3.87 5.56 13.64
C GLY A 238 4.77 4.60 12.88
N LYS A 239 5.72 4.05 13.63
CA LYS A 239 6.65 3.03 13.16
C LYS A 239 5.92 1.70 12.96
N ALA A 240 6.25 1.01 11.88
CA ALA A 240 5.72 -0.33 11.61
C ALA A 240 6.84 -1.33 11.31
N ARG A 241 6.75 -2.50 11.95
CA ARG A 241 7.66 -3.64 11.80
C ARG A 241 6.87 -4.92 11.66
N ILE A 242 6.79 -5.46 10.45
CA ILE A 242 5.99 -6.64 10.13
C ILE A 242 6.90 -7.67 9.46
N TYR A 243 7.00 -8.84 10.09
CA TYR A 243 7.87 -9.94 9.67
C TYR A 243 7.09 -11.26 9.74
N GLY A 244 6.56 -11.68 8.60
CA GLY A 244 6.01 -13.02 8.40
C GLY A 244 7.08 -14.06 8.09
N ALA A 245 6.66 -15.32 8.04
CA ALA A 245 7.54 -16.43 7.69
C ALA A 245 8.05 -16.31 6.26
N GLU A 246 9.35 -16.52 6.06
CA GLU A 246 9.97 -16.49 4.73
C GLU A 246 9.41 -17.57 3.80
N LYS A 247 9.15 -17.18 2.56
CA LYS A 247 8.79 -18.07 1.45
C LYS A 247 9.50 -17.65 0.19
N THR A 248 9.72 -18.58 -0.73
CA THR A 248 10.00 -18.21 -2.12
C THR A 248 8.73 -17.65 -2.74
N ASP A 249 8.74 -16.41 -3.19
CA ASP A 249 7.51 -15.71 -3.62
C ASP A 249 6.95 -16.26 -4.94
N PHE A 250 7.81 -16.52 -5.91
CA PHE A 250 7.44 -17.14 -7.18
C PHE A 250 8.63 -17.88 -7.80
N LEU A 251 8.34 -18.85 -8.67
CA LEU A 251 9.34 -19.67 -9.34
C LEU A 251 8.99 -19.91 -10.80
N ALA A 252 10.02 -19.99 -11.63
CA ALA A 252 9.86 -20.45 -13.00
C ALA A 252 9.63 -21.97 -13.05
N LEU A 253 8.81 -22.44 -13.99
CA LEU A 253 8.66 -23.85 -14.32
C LEU A 253 9.86 -24.36 -15.13
N GLN A 254 10.09 -25.68 -15.11
CA GLN A 254 11.12 -26.33 -15.93
C GLN A 254 10.81 -26.26 -17.43
N GLY A 255 9.53 -26.18 -17.80
CA GLY A 255 9.07 -26.09 -19.18
C GLY A 255 7.59 -25.76 -19.25
N GLU A 256 7.03 -25.95 -20.44
CA GLU A 256 5.60 -25.82 -20.73
C GLU A 256 4.79 -26.89 -19.98
N VAL A 257 3.52 -26.57 -19.71
CA VAL A 257 2.54 -27.49 -19.12
C VAL A 257 1.23 -27.40 -19.90
N SER A 258 0.47 -28.47 -19.93
CA SER A 258 -0.74 -28.59 -20.74
C SER A 258 -1.98 -28.80 -19.89
N ALA A 259 -3.15 -28.50 -20.47
CA ALA A 259 -4.42 -28.86 -19.86
C ALA A 259 -4.45 -30.38 -19.61
N GLY A 260 -4.92 -30.78 -18.43
CA GLY A 260 -4.90 -32.18 -17.99
C GLY A 260 -3.65 -32.58 -17.19
N ASP A 261 -2.58 -31.79 -17.18
CA ASP A 261 -1.44 -32.04 -16.29
C ASP A 261 -1.83 -31.84 -14.83
N ASN A 262 -1.33 -32.69 -13.94
CA ASN A 262 -1.65 -32.68 -12.50
C ASN A 262 -0.47 -32.33 -11.59
N VAL A 263 0.62 -31.84 -12.18
CA VAL A 263 1.87 -31.54 -11.47
C VAL A 263 2.62 -30.42 -12.17
N LEU A 264 3.08 -29.44 -11.39
CA LEU A 264 4.03 -28.44 -11.83
C LEU A 264 5.43 -28.88 -11.47
N VAL A 265 6.37 -28.83 -12.42
CA VAL A 265 7.79 -29.09 -12.15
C VAL A 265 8.54 -27.76 -12.19
N LEU A 266 9.10 -27.36 -11.06
CA LEU A 266 9.72 -26.04 -10.86
C LEU A 266 11.23 -26.07 -11.14
N LYS A 267 11.84 -24.96 -11.55
CA LYS A 267 13.30 -24.87 -11.79
C LYS A 267 14.14 -25.12 -10.54
N SER A 268 13.59 -24.87 -9.36
CA SER A 268 14.22 -25.12 -8.06
C SER A 268 13.19 -25.62 -7.05
N VAL A 269 13.68 -26.20 -5.95
CA VAL A 269 12.82 -26.60 -4.83
C VAL A 269 12.28 -25.34 -4.15
N PRO A 270 10.95 -25.18 -4.02
CA PRO A 270 10.38 -24.03 -3.33
C PRO A 270 10.72 -24.06 -1.85
N LYS A 271 11.10 -22.91 -1.27
CA LYS A 271 11.33 -22.78 0.17
C LYS A 271 10.08 -22.23 0.85
N GLY A 272 9.74 -22.82 2.00
CA GLY A 272 8.62 -22.35 2.85
C GLY A 272 7.22 -22.65 2.31
N TRP A 273 7.08 -23.23 1.10
CA TRP A 273 5.80 -23.67 0.57
C TRP A 273 5.26 -24.87 1.35
N GLN A 274 3.95 -24.89 1.59
CA GLN A 274 3.27 -25.93 2.37
C GLN A 274 2.03 -26.45 1.65
N VAL A 275 1.57 -27.65 2.01
CA VAL A 275 0.25 -28.15 1.60
C VAL A 275 -0.82 -27.21 2.13
N GLY A 276 -1.79 -26.85 1.29
CA GLY A 276 -2.84 -25.86 1.56
C GLY A 276 -2.49 -24.44 1.12
N ASP A 277 -1.23 -24.14 0.77
CA ASP A 277 -0.89 -22.86 0.17
C ASP A 277 -1.63 -22.68 -1.16
N GLN A 278 -2.13 -21.47 -1.37
CA GLN A 278 -2.62 -20.95 -2.64
C GLN A 278 -1.43 -20.52 -3.51
N ILE A 279 -1.45 -20.95 -4.77
CA ILE A 279 -0.51 -20.56 -5.81
C ILE A 279 -1.25 -20.18 -7.09
N VAL A 280 -0.65 -19.33 -7.91
CA VAL A 280 -1.23 -18.88 -9.19
C VAL A 280 -0.24 -19.18 -10.30
N LEU A 281 -0.66 -19.97 -11.29
CA LEU A 281 0.09 -20.19 -12.53
C LEU A 281 -0.28 -19.10 -13.53
N GLY A 282 0.72 -18.38 -14.03
CA GLY A 282 0.52 -17.32 -15.01
C GLY A 282 0.14 -17.86 -16.38
N GLY A 283 -0.94 -17.33 -16.95
CA GLY A 283 -1.45 -17.74 -18.26
C GLY A 283 -0.58 -17.31 -19.45
N THR A 284 -0.74 -18.01 -20.57
CA THR A 284 0.03 -17.75 -21.81
C THR A 284 -0.83 -17.33 -23.00
N ASN A 285 -2.12 -17.06 -22.80
CA ASN A 285 -3.03 -16.71 -23.87
C ASN A 285 -4.02 -15.63 -23.42
N TYR A 286 -4.52 -14.86 -24.39
CA TYR A 286 -5.53 -13.84 -24.16
C TYR A 286 -6.76 -14.10 -25.04
N ARG A 287 -7.91 -14.35 -24.40
CA ARG A 287 -9.18 -14.57 -25.08
C ARG A 287 -10.09 -13.36 -24.92
N TYR A 288 -10.14 -12.55 -25.98
CA TYR A 288 -10.97 -11.34 -26.02
C TYR A 288 -12.43 -11.63 -25.65
N GLY A 289 -12.97 -10.81 -24.74
CA GLY A 289 -14.38 -10.85 -24.34
C GLY A 289 -14.78 -12.02 -23.42
N GLN A 290 -13.82 -12.87 -23.03
CA GLN A 290 -14.03 -13.90 -22.00
C GLN A 290 -13.99 -13.28 -20.60
N SER A 291 -14.26 -14.11 -19.58
CA SER A 291 -14.50 -13.67 -18.21
C SER A 291 -13.22 -13.63 -17.36
N ASP A 292 -13.10 -12.59 -16.54
CA ASP A 292 -12.07 -12.48 -15.50
C ASP A 292 -12.41 -13.31 -14.25
N ALA A 293 -13.69 -13.59 -14.03
CA ALA A 293 -14.18 -14.26 -12.82
C ALA A 293 -13.94 -15.78 -12.83
N ASP A 294 -13.78 -16.39 -14.00
CA ASP A 294 -13.45 -17.82 -14.15
C ASP A 294 -12.07 -18.00 -14.81
N ASN A 295 -11.27 -16.94 -14.83
CA ASN A 295 -9.95 -16.85 -15.45
C ASN A 295 -9.91 -17.22 -16.96
N SER A 296 -11.04 -17.33 -17.66
CA SER A 296 -11.04 -17.70 -19.09
C SER A 296 -10.45 -16.64 -20.02
N ARG A 297 -10.36 -15.37 -19.58
CA ARG A 297 -9.76 -14.28 -20.36
C ARG A 297 -8.25 -14.38 -20.46
N PHE A 298 -7.56 -14.59 -19.35
CA PHE A 298 -6.09 -14.65 -19.28
C PHE A 298 -5.53 -16.05 -19.15
N GLN A 299 -6.38 -17.03 -18.82
CA GLN A 299 -6.00 -18.42 -18.57
C GLN A 299 -5.00 -18.58 -17.42
N ASP A 300 -4.90 -17.60 -16.51
CA ASP A 300 -4.25 -17.82 -15.22
C ASP A 300 -5.00 -18.93 -14.46
N GLU A 301 -4.30 -19.69 -13.62
CA GLU A 301 -4.94 -20.76 -12.84
C GLU A 301 -4.64 -20.62 -11.35
N GLU A 302 -5.69 -20.55 -10.55
CA GLU A 302 -5.60 -20.52 -9.09
C GLU A 302 -5.60 -21.95 -8.55
N LEU A 303 -4.53 -22.34 -7.88
CA LEU A 303 -4.29 -23.72 -7.46
C LEU A 303 -4.05 -23.80 -5.95
N THR A 304 -4.54 -24.87 -5.32
CA THR A 304 -4.25 -25.20 -3.93
C THR A 304 -3.26 -26.36 -3.88
N ILE A 305 -2.10 -26.19 -3.22
CA ILE A 305 -1.11 -27.26 -3.09
C ILE A 305 -1.67 -28.43 -2.29
N THR A 306 -1.58 -29.64 -2.84
CA THR A 306 -1.98 -30.89 -2.16
C THR A 306 -0.78 -31.73 -1.74
N ARG A 307 0.36 -31.62 -2.45
CA ARG A 307 1.60 -32.33 -2.14
C ARG A 307 2.81 -31.63 -2.76
N ILE A 308 3.94 -31.70 -2.07
CA ILE A 308 5.25 -31.25 -2.55
C ILE A 308 6.22 -32.43 -2.50
N ASP A 309 6.95 -32.67 -3.60
CA ASP A 309 7.98 -33.70 -3.71
C ASP A 309 9.21 -33.11 -4.41
N GLY A 310 10.15 -32.57 -3.61
CA GLY A 310 11.25 -31.77 -4.12
C GLY A 310 10.75 -30.54 -4.89
N ASN A 311 11.07 -30.46 -6.18
CA ASN A 311 10.63 -29.38 -7.07
C ASN A 311 9.33 -29.70 -7.83
N ARG A 312 8.63 -30.79 -7.47
CA ARG A 312 7.33 -31.17 -8.06
C ARG A 312 6.21 -30.77 -7.10
N VAL A 313 5.26 -30.00 -7.60
CA VAL A 313 4.12 -29.49 -6.83
C VAL A 313 2.82 -30.03 -7.43
N TYR A 314 2.04 -30.73 -6.63
CA TYR A 314 0.73 -31.26 -6.97
C TYR A 314 -0.36 -30.38 -6.36
N PHE A 315 -1.52 -30.31 -6.99
CA PHE A 315 -2.53 -29.33 -6.63
C PHE A 315 -3.95 -29.81 -6.91
N THR A 316 -4.92 -29.07 -6.36
CA THR A 316 -6.27 -28.94 -6.95
C THR A 316 -6.38 -27.59 -7.62
N ASN A 317 -7.16 -27.51 -8.68
CA ASN A 317 -7.46 -26.31 -9.44
C ASN A 317 -8.77 -25.70 -8.96
N ASN A 318 -8.71 -24.49 -8.42
CA ASN A 318 -9.84 -23.79 -7.83
C ASN A 318 -10.86 -23.32 -8.89
N ASP A 319 -10.42 -23.17 -10.15
CA ASP A 319 -11.26 -22.70 -11.25
C ASP A 319 -12.15 -23.81 -11.85
N ILE A 320 -11.89 -25.08 -11.50
CA ILE A 320 -12.69 -26.22 -11.93
C ILE A 320 -13.74 -26.55 -10.85
N THR A 321 -14.94 -25.99 -11.03
CA THR A 321 -16.07 -26.14 -10.07
C THR A 321 -16.89 -27.41 -10.26
N ALA A 322 -16.69 -28.14 -11.37
CA ALA A 322 -17.32 -29.43 -11.64
C ALA A 322 -16.40 -30.33 -12.46
N GLY A 323 -16.36 -31.63 -12.13
CA GLY A 323 -15.49 -32.62 -12.79
C GLY A 323 -14.21 -32.89 -12.02
N ASP A 324 -13.15 -33.29 -12.74
CA ASP A 324 -11.82 -33.52 -12.16
C ASP A 324 -11.09 -32.19 -11.99
N ASN A 325 -10.94 -31.76 -10.73
CA ASN A 325 -10.22 -30.54 -10.38
C ASN A 325 -8.77 -30.82 -9.96
N THR A 326 -8.21 -32.00 -10.25
CA THR A 326 -6.81 -32.34 -9.93
C THR A 326 -5.85 -32.06 -11.09
N VAL A 327 -6.31 -31.31 -12.09
CA VAL A 327 -5.59 -31.03 -13.34
C VAL A 327 -5.63 -29.55 -13.72
N LEU A 328 -4.71 -29.12 -14.59
CA LEU A 328 -4.77 -27.82 -15.25
C LEU A 328 -5.96 -27.75 -16.22
N ARG A 329 -6.60 -26.59 -16.29
CA ARG A 329 -7.71 -26.29 -17.19
C ARG A 329 -7.22 -25.84 -18.56
N PHE A 330 -6.06 -25.19 -18.64
CA PHE A 330 -5.56 -24.55 -19.85
C PHE A 330 -4.16 -25.03 -20.23
N ASP A 331 -3.82 -24.84 -21.52
CA ASP A 331 -2.46 -25.04 -22.00
C ASP A 331 -1.61 -23.80 -21.73
N HIS A 332 -0.42 -24.00 -21.18
CA HIS A 332 0.56 -22.95 -20.90
C HIS A 332 1.82 -23.20 -21.73
N GLN A 333 1.81 -22.64 -22.94
CA GLN A 333 2.81 -22.89 -23.97
C GLN A 333 3.54 -21.59 -24.32
N PHE A 334 4.83 -21.69 -24.63
CA PHE A 334 5.58 -20.56 -25.11
C PHE A 334 5.15 -20.22 -26.56
N PRO A 335 5.16 -18.94 -26.93
CA PRO A 335 4.95 -18.54 -28.31
C PRO A 335 6.08 -19.04 -29.22
N ASP A 336 5.74 -19.38 -30.46
CA ASP A 336 6.69 -19.74 -31.51
C ASP A 336 7.41 -18.49 -32.05
N ILE A 337 8.45 -18.05 -31.32
CA ILE A 337 9.30 -16.90 -31.65
C ILE A 337 10.77 -17.26 -31.46
N ALA A 338 11.69 -16.50 -32.07
CA ALA A 338 13.13 -16.77 -31.99
C ALA A 338 13.67 -16.75 -30.55
N GLU A 339 13.06 -15.94 -29.69
CA GLU A 339 13.41 -15.77 -28.29
C GLU A 339 12.74 -16.78 -27.36
N GLN A 340 12.01 -17.79 -27.87
CA GLN A 340 11.26 -18.77 -27.06
C GLN A 340 12.10 -19.36 -25.92
N GLY A 341 13.36 -19.70 -26.18
CA GLY A 341 14.28 -20.26 -25.18
C GLY A 341 14.69 -19.30 -24.04
N GLN A 342 14.37 -18.01 -24.15
CA GLN A 342 14.58 -16.99 -23.10
C GLN A 342 13.35 -16.81 -22.22
N LEU A 343 12.18 -17.28 -22.67
CA LEU A 343 10.92 -17.13 -21.95
C LEU A 343 10.85 -18.11 -20.77
N LYS A 344 10.04 -17.74 -19.78
CA LYS A 344 9.81 -18.50 -18.56
C LYS A 344 8.33 -18.41 -18.22
N LEU A 345 7.75 -19.54 -17.81
CA LEU A 345 6.45 -19.58 -17.14
C LEU A 345 6.67 -19.51 -15.66
N TYR A 346 5.87 -18.72 -14.96
CA TYR A 346 5.99 -18.53 -13.52
C TYR A 346 4.75 -18.99 -12.79
N VAL A 347 4.98 -19.56 -11.60
CA VAL A 347 3.96 -19.81 -10.60
C VAL A 347 4.30 -19.02 -9.34
N ALA A 348 3.32 -18.32 -8.78
CA ALA A 348 3.48 -17.45 -7.63
C ALA A 348 2.77 -18.02 -6.41
N ASN A 349 3.38 -17.97 -5.23
CA ASN A 349 2.71 -18.31 -3.97
C ASN A 349 2.09 -17.06 -3.34
N THR A 350 0.78 -17.09 -3.16
CA THR A 350 0.00 -15.96 -2.64
C THR A 350 -0.34 -16.10 -1.15
N THR A 351 0.14 -17.14 -0.46
CA THR A 351 -0.18 -17.42 0.95
C THR A 351 0.89 -16.90 1.90
N ARG A 352 0.49 -16.08 2.88
CA ARG A 352 1.34 -15.57 3.97
C ARG A 352 0.68 -15.85 5.31
N ASN A 353 1.48 -15.96 6.37
CA ASN A 353 0.99 -16.30 7.71
C ASN A 353 0.67 -15.06 8.58
N VAL A 354 1.12 -13.87 8.15
CA VAL A 354 0.62 -12.59 8.66
C VAL A 354 -0.34 -12.02 7.62
N THR A 355 -1.60 -11.81 7.99
CA THR A 355 -2.65 -11.42 7.05
C THR A 355 -3.39 -10.17 7.49
N PHE A 356 -3.69 -9.33 6.50
CA PHE A 356 -4.58 -8.18 6.59
C PHE A 356 -5.70 -8.40 5.59
N GLU A 357 -6.96 -8.46 6.04
CA GLU A 357 -8.07 -8.82 5.18
C GLU A 357 -9.37 -8.10 5.51
N THR A 358 -10.18 -7.78 4.50
CA THR A 358 -11.56 -7.34 4.74
C THR A 358 -12.41 -8.57 5.07
N GLU A 359 -13.16 -8.51 6.16
CA GLU A 359 -14.12 -9.54 6.52
C GLU A 359 -15.19 -9.71 5.42
N ASN A 360 -15.53 -10.94 5.06
CA ASN A 360 -16.60 -11.25 4.10
C ASN A 360 -16.47 -10.49 2.77
N ALA A 361 -15.23 -10.27 2.29
CA ALA A 361 -14.95 -9.41 1.15
C ALA A 361 -15.69 -9.79 -0.16
N ALA A 362 -16.08 -11.05 -0.30
CA ALA A 362 -16.85 -11.56 -1.44
C ALA A 362 -18.30 -11.05 -1.46
N THR A 363 -18.86 -10.65 -0.31
CA THR A 363 -20.27 -10.25 -0.19
C THR A 363 -20.45 -8.79 0.21
N VAL A 364 -19.44 -8.15 0.81
CA VAL A 364 -19.52 -6.73 1.15
C VAL A 364 -19.31 -5.85 -0.10
N PRO A 365 -20.04 -4.73 -0.24
CA PRO A 365 -19.79 -3.78 -1.33
C PRO A 365 -18.35 -3.29 -1.34
N THR A 366 -17.76 -3.12 -2.51
CA THR A 366 -16.38 -2.64 -2.69
C THR A 366 -16.09 -1.37 -1.88
N GLN A 367 -17.04 -0.43 -1.83
CA GLN A 367 -16.90 0.86 -1.12
C GLN A 367 -16.85 0.72 0.42
N GLN A 368 -17.14 -0.47 0.95
CA GLN A 368 -17.10 -0.77 2.39
C GLN A 368 -15.86 -1.56 2.78
N ARG A 369 -14.98 -1.94 1.84
CA ARG A 369 -13.76 -2.69 2.12
C ARG A 369 -12.74 -1.86 2.89
N ALA A 370 -11.91 -2.54 3.67
CA ALA A 370 -10.80 -1.93 4.38
C ALA A 370 -9.63 -1.62 3.45
N HIS A 371 -8.66 -0.85 3.93
CA HIS A 371 -7.44 -0.51 3.20
C HIS A 371 -6.24 -0.47 4.16
N VAL A 372 -5.02 -0.48 3.62
CA VAL A 372 -3.81 -0.30 4.43
C VAL A 372 -3.00 0.87 3.90
N MET A 373 -2.66 1.79 4.79
CA MET A 373 -1.88 2.98 4.50
C MET A 373 -0.78 3.21 5.54
N PHE A 374 0.47 3.20 5.10
CA PHE A 374 1.62 3.69 5.85
C PHE A 374 1.85 5.14 5.45
N MET A 375 1.57 6.08 6.34
CA MET A 375 1.39 7.47 6.02
C MET A 375 2.38 8.35 6.78
N HIS A 376 3.07 9.23 6.05
CA HIS A 376 3.97 10.28 6.55
C HIS A 376 5.22 9.83 7.33
N ASN A 377 5.44 8.54 7.51
CA ASN A 377 6.58 8.01 8.23
C ASN A 377 7.35 6.99 7.36
N PRO A 378 8.63 7.26 7.01
CA PRO A 378 9.43 6.32 6.23
C PRO A 378 9.92 5.12 7.05
N ASP A 379 9.79 5.14 8.38
CA ASP A 379 10.26 4.07 9.26
C ASP A 379 9.32 2.85 9.28
N VAL A 380 9.21 2.20 8.12
CA VAL A 380 8.26 1.12 7.84
C VAL A 380 8.98 -0.05 7.19
N VAL A 381 8.81 -1.24 7.77
CA VAL A 381 9.27 -2.50 7.20
C VAL A 381 8.13 -3.51 7.20
N VAL A 382 7.78 -3.99 6.01
CA VAL A 382 6.74 -5.00 5.79
C VAL A 382 7.33 -6.14 4.97
N THR A 383 7.51 -7.29 5.62
CA THR A 383 8.12 -8.47 5.01
C THR A 383 7.22 -9.69 5.17
N ASN A 384 7.01 -10.42 4.06
CA ASN A 384 6.25 -11.67 4.02
C ASN A 384 4.82 -11.58 4.59
N ALA A 385 4.12 -10.47 4.35
CA ALA A 385 2.73 -10.28 4.78
C ALA A 385 1.75 -10.38 3.59
N GLY A 386 0.53 -10.83 3.89
CA GLY A 386 -0.57 -10.97 2.94
C GLY A 386 -1.62 -9.88 3.11
N PHE A 387 -2.06 -9.28 2.00
CA PHE A 387 -3.04 -8.22 1.92
C PHE A 387 -4.18 -8.68 1.00
N TYR A 388 -5.27 -9.16 1.58
CA TYR A 388 -6.30 -9.91 0.87
C TYR A 388 -7.63 -9.16 0.81
N ASN A 389 -8.11 -8.93 -0.41
CA ASN A 389 -9.38 -8.28 -0.69
C ASN A 389 -9.53 -6.93 0.01
N LEU A 390 -8.42 -6.19 0.06
CA LEU A 390 -8.32 -4.83 0.57
C LEU A 390 -8.43 -3.82 -0.57
N GLY A 391 -8.65 -2.58 -0.20
CA GLY A 391 -8.87 -1.46 -1.10
C GLY A 391 -10.36 -1.25 -1.41
N ARG A 392 -10.72 0.02 -1.54
CA ARG A 392 -12.07 0.47 -1.94
C ARG A 392 -12.06 1.61 -2.97
N SER A 393 -10.89 2.09 -3.39
CA SER A 393 -10.75 2.91 -4.59
C SER A 393 -10.92 2.03 -5.82
N ASP A 394 -12.12 2.02 -6.39
CA ASP A 394 -12.51 1.08 -7.44
C ASP A 394 -12.15 1.65 -8.83
N LYS A 395 -11.11 1.09 -9.46
CA LYS A 395 -10.63 1.54 -10.77
C LYS A 395 -11.57 1.16 -11.92
N SER A 396 -12.54 0.26 -11.70
CA SER A 396 -13.62 0.02 -12.68
C SER A 396 -14.56 1.23 -12.80
N LYS A 397 -14.58 2.10 -11.78
CA LYS A 397 -15.37 3.33 -11.73
C LYS A 397 -14.46 4.54 -11.83
N VAL A 398 -15.03 5.66 -12.27
CA VAL A 398 -14.34 6.95 -12.24
C VAL A 398 -14.21 7.39 -10.78
N VAL A 399 -13.08 7.96 -10.40
CA VAL A 399 -12.90 8.54 -9.06
C VAL A 399 -13.97 9.61 -8.79
N ASP A 400 -14.50 9.58 -7.57
CA ASP A 400 -15.46 10.55 -7.06
C ASP A 400 -15.16 10.79 -5.57
N ASP A 401 -14.46 11.88 -5.29
CA ASP A 401 -13.98 12.23 -3.96
C ASP A 401 -15.07 12.91 -3.13
N PRO A 402 -15.10 12.78 -1.79
CA PRO A 402 -16.06 13.52 -0.99
C PRO A 402 -15.77 15.02 -1.07
N GLY A 403 -16.81 15.81 -1.31
CA GLY A 403 -16.74 17.27 -1.35
C GLY A 403 -16.37 17.80 -2.73
N THR A 404 -15.07 17.89 -3.04
CA THR A 404 -14.58 18.47 -4.29
C THR A 404 -13.55 17.55 -4.92
N ASN A 405 -13.69 17.27 -6.21
CA ASN A 405 -12.74 16.51 -6.99
C ASN A 405 -11.50 17.35 -7.35
N VAL A 406 -10.43 16.69 -7.78
CA VAL A 406 -9.17 17.37 -8.17
C VAL A 406 -9.34 18.38 -9.31
N ASP A 407 -10.29 18.18 -10.23
CA ASP A 407 -10.57 19.13 -11.31
C ASP A 407 -11.46 20.32 -10.87
N GLY A 408 -11.81 20.39 -9.58
CA GLY A 408 -12.67 21.41 -8.98
C GLY A 408 -14.17 21.13 -9.10
N SER A 409 -14.57 20.01 -9.74
CA SER A 409 -15.99 19.60 -9.77
C SER A 409 -16.47 19.12 -8.40
N SER A 410 -17.78 19.17 -8.15
CA SER A 410 -18.37 18.60 -6.93
C SER A 410 -18.20 17.09 -6.95
N GLY A 411 -17.77 16.52 -5.83
CA GLY A 411 -17.65 15.08 -5.65
C GLY A 411 -18.58 14.57 -4.54
N GLY A 412 -19.16 13.40 -4.78
CA GLY A 412 -20.14 12.75 -3.91
C GLY A 412 -19.55 11.71 -2.95
N GLY A 413 -18.26 11.40 -3.06
CA GLY A 413 -17.61 10.37 -2.25
C GLY A 413 -18.01 8.94 -2.60
N SER A 414 -18.61 8.70 -3.78
CA SER A 414 -19.08 7.36 -4.18
C SER A 414 -17.97 6.42 -4.62
N ASN A 415 -16.77 6.95 -4.93
CA ASN A 415 -15.59 6.18 -5.29
C ASN A 415 -14.31 6.94 -4.94
N ARG A 416 -14.01 6.98 -3.65
CA ARG A 416 -12.88 7.73 -3.11
C ARG A 416 -11.55 7.14 -3.56
N ARG A 417 -10.63 7.96 -4.08
CA ARG A 417 -9.21 7.59 -4.31
C ARG A 417 -8.41 7.35 -3.02
N GLY A 418 -7.21 6.80 -3.12
CA GLY A 418 -6.28 6.69 -1.99
C GLY A 418 -6.55 5.55 -1.00
N ARG A 419 -7.49 4.64 -1.29
CA ARG A 419 -7.87 3.49 -0.46
C ARG A 419 -7.51 2.19 -1.17
N TYR A 420 -6.25 1.80 -1.06
CA TYR A 420 -5.66 0.68 -1.79
C TYR A 420 -5.27 -0.48 -0.89
N GLY A 421 -4.85 -1.61 -1.49
CA GLY A 421 -4.47 -2.81 -0.77
C GLY A 421 -3.25 -2.60 0.13
N LEU A 422 -2.16 -2.05 -0.43
CA LEU A 422 -0.95 -1.67 0.28
C LEU A 422 -0.45 -0.31 -0.22
N HIS A 423 -0.55 0.73 0.61
CA HIS A 423 -0.27 2.12 0.21
C HIS A 423 0.81 2.76 1.09
N PHE A 424 1.92 3.18 0.48
CA PHE A 424 2.95 4.02 1.09
C PHE A 424 2.69 5.47 0.67
N HIS A 425 2.26 6.28 1.62
CA HIS A 425 1.69 7.60 1.37
C HIS A 425 2.56 8.70 1.99
N ARG A 426 3.23 9.46 1.12
CA ARG A 426 4.05 10.63 1.46
C ARG A 426 5.19 10.35 2.44
N THR A 427 5.86 9.22 2.26
CA THR A 427 6.89 8.67 3.15
C THR A 427 8.31 8.96 2.61
N GLY A 428 8.79 10.20 2.77
CA GLY A 428 10.21 10.54 2.58
C GLY A 428 10.71 10.77 1.15
N ALA A 429 9.86 11.09 0.17
CA ALA A 429 10.29 11.40 -1.21
C ALA A 429 11.21 12.63 -1.36
N ASP A 430 11.34 13.45 -0.33
CA ASP A 430 12.20 14.63 -0.30
C ASP A 430 13.66 14.31 0.05
N ASP A 431 13.97 13.10 0.50
CA ASP A 431 15.32 12.69 0.91
C ASP A 431 15.73 11.32 0.34
N ILE A 432 16.47 11.35 -0.77
CA ILE A 432 17.04 10.15 -1.41
C ILE A 432 18.14 9.47 -0.58
N THR A 433 18.72 10.17 0.38
CA THR A 433 19.70 9.60 1.32
C THR A 433 19.05 9.07 2.59
N GLY A 434 17.76 9.35 2.77
CA GLY A 434 16.95 8.90 3.88
C GLY A 434 16.70 7.39 3.86
N ILE A 435 16.14 6.89 4.95
CA ILE A 435 15.78 5.48 5.08
C ILE A 435 14.56 5.20 4.18
N PRO A 436 14.62 4.25 3.24
CA PRO A 436 13.44 3.85 2.48
C PRO A 436 12.49 3.02 3.33
N ALA A 437 11.19 3.19 3.11
CA ALA A 437 10.21 2.19 3.51
C ALA A 437 10.46 0.87 2.74
N ILE A 438 10.33 -0.28 3.40
CA ILE A 438 10.59 -1.59 2.79
C ILE A 438 9.30 -2.38 2.67
N ALA A 439 9.00 -2.87 1.46
CA ALA A 439 8.00 -3.89 1.22
C ALA A 439 8.65 -5.08 0.50
N ARG A 440 8.87 -6.21 1.20
CA ARG A 440 9.52 -7.39 0.63
C ARG A 440 8.70 -8.67 0.76
N GLY A 441 8.59 -9.46 -0.30
CA GLY A 441 8.01 -10.81 -0.24
C GLY A 441 6.51 -10.83 0.11
N ASN A 442 5.81 -9.70 -0.08
CA ASN A 442 4.39 -9.60 0.28
C ASN A 442 3.50 -10.17 -0.81
N ALA A 443 2.30 -10.62 -0.44
CA ALA A 443 1.25 -11.00 -1.38
C ALA A 443 0.11 -9.98 -1.29
N VAL A 444 -0.25 -9.32 -2.40
CA VAL A 444 -1.39 -8.40 -2.47
C VAL A 444 -2.40 -8.97 -3.47
N VAL A 445 -3.60 -9.32 -3.00
CA VAL A 445 -4.56 -10.10 -3.79
C VAL A 445 -5.96 -9.48 -3.74
N GLY A 446 -6.64 -9.39 -4.90
CA GLY A 446 -8.07 -9.11 -4.95
C GLY A 446 -8.46 -7.64 -4.71
N THR A 447 -7.61 -6.69 -5.11
CA THR A 447 -7.87 -5.25 -4.94
C THR A 447 -8.71 -4.69 -6.09
N PRO A 448 -9.78 -3.92 -5.80
CA PRO A 448 -10.57 -3.24 -6.82
C PRO A 448 -9.86 -2.01 -7.41
N GLY A 449 -8.70 -1.64 -6.85
CA GLY A 449 -7.95 -0.44 -7.19
C GLY A 449 -6.59 -0.77 -7.76
N TRP A 450 -5.57 -0.06 -7.27
CA TRP A 450 -4.18 -0.45 -7.46
C TRP A 450 -3.75 -1.48 -6.40
N GLY A 451 -2.73 -2.29 -6.72
CA GLY A 451 -2.15 -3.29 -5.81
C GLY A 451 -1.25 -2.64 -4.75
N ILE A 452 0.00 -2.38 -5.11
CA ILE A 452 0.97 -1.68 -4.26
C ILE A 452 1.14 -0.26 -4.77
N VAL A 453 0.98 0.72 -3.89
CA VAL A 453 1.02 2.14 -4.23
C VAL A 453 2.20 2.80 -3.54
N HIS A 454 3.15 3.22 -4.36
CA HIS A 454 4.29 4.04 -4.00
C HIS A 454 3.91 5.49 -4.32
N HIS A 455 3.54 6.28 -3.32
CA HIS A 455 3.00 7.61 -3.55
C HIS A 455 3.77 8.66 -2.74
N ASP A 456 4.44 9.60 -3.42
CA ASP A 456 5.23 10.68 -2.80
C ASP A 456 6.20 10.14 -1.72
N SER A 457 6.81 9.00 -2.01
CA SER A 457 7.57 8.22 -1.03
C SER A 457 8.97 7.85 -1.50
N HIS A 458 9.82 7.49 -0.54
CA HIS A 458 11.06 6.76 -0.74
C HIS A 458 10.83 5.32 -0.28
N ALA A 459 10.71 4.38 -1.21
CA ALA A 459 10.48 2.98 -0.89
C ALA A 459 11.26 2.00 -1.77
N VAL A 460 11.54 0.83 -1.19
CA VAL A 460 12.10 -0.33 -1.86
C VAL A 460 11.07 -1.45 -1.84
N LEU A 461 10.55 -1.78 -3.01
CA LEU A 461 9.57 -2.84 -3.23
C LEU A 461 10.28 -4.03 -3.88
N GLU A 462 10.41 -5.14 -3.16
CA GLU A 462 11.18 -6.31 -3.61
C GLU A 462 10.40 -7.60 -3.47
N ASP A 463 10.53 -8.52 -4.44
CA ASP A 463 10.01 -9.88 -4.31
C ASP A 463 8.49 -9.98 -4.04
N ASN A 464 7.71 -8.91 -4.29
CA ASN A 464 6.29 -8.92 -4.01
C ASN A 464 5.49 -9.61 -5.12
N VAL A 465 4.42 -10.30 -4.76
CA VAL A 465 3.42 -10.87 -5.67
C VAL A 465 2.15 -10.03 -5.58
N VAL A 466 1.70 -9.52 -6.72
CA VAL A 466 0.44 -8.80 -6.84
C VAL A 466 -0.46 -9.58 -7.79
N PHE A 467 -1.64 -9.99 -7.35
CA PHE A 467 -2.55 -10.84 -8.12
C PHE A 467 -4.00 -10.34 -8.07
N ASP A 468 -4.70 -10.46 -9.19
CA ASP A 468 -6.13 -10.15 -9.33
C ASP A 468 -6.48 -8.72 -8.89
N VAL A 469 -6.01 -7.77 -9.70
CA VAL A 469 -6.14 -6.33 -9.44
C VAL A 469 -6.91 -5.68 -10.58
N VAL A 470 -7.85 -4.78 -10.29
CA VAL A 470 -8.58 -4.10 -11.36
C VAL A 470 -7.73 -3.02 -12.04
N GLY A 471 -7.05 -2.18 -11.27
CA GLY A 471 -6.13 -1.18 -11.82
C GLY A 471 -4.75 -1.77 -12.12
N ALA A 472 -3.75 -0.89 -12.10
CA ALA A 472 -2.36 -1.29 -12.20
C ALA A 472 -1.87 -2.07 -10.97
N GLY A 473 -0.94 -3.01 -11.19
CA GLY A 473 -0.37 -3.86 -10.14
C GLY A 473 0.48 -3.08 -9.13
N ILE A 474 1.57 -2.46 -9.61
CA ILE A 474 2.44 -1.59 -8.78
C ILE A 474 2.51 -0.19 -9.41
N VAL A 475 2.32 0.84 -8.60
CA VAL A 475 2.12 2.23 -9.06
C VAL A 475 3.09 3.19 -8.38
N ALA A 476 3.75 4.04 -9.17
CA ALA A 476 4.32 5.31 -8.75
C ALA A 476 3.33 6.42 -9.16
N GLU A 477 2.71 7.10 -8.20
CA GLU A 477 1.49 7.87 -8.44
C GLU A 477 1.72 9.35 -8.76
N SER A 478 2.62 10.02 -8.04
CA SER A 478 2.80 11.48 -8.14
C SER A 478 3.94 11.85 -9.08
N GLY A 479 4.89 10.95 -9.28
CA GLY A 479 6.04 11.11 -10.16
C GLY A 479 7.24 11.80 -9.53
N ASN A 480 7.27 11.92 -8.21
CA ASN A 480 8.43 12.31 -7.43
C ASN A 480 8.95 11.18 -6.53
N GLU A 481 8.38 9.96 -6.65
CA GLU A 481 8.82 8.80 -5.90
C GLU A 481 10.27 8.43 -6.20
N ILE A 482 10.98 7.94 -5.18
CA ILE A 482 12.39 7.56 -5.27
C ILE A 482 12.61 6.16 -4.65
N GLY A 483 13.65 5.45 -5.08
CA GLY A 483 14.00 4.13 -4.53
C GLY A 483 14.07 3.04 -5.60
N ALA A 484 13.52 1.86 -5.33
CA ALA A 484 13.66 0.73 -6.25
C ALA A 484 12.48 -0.24 -6.23
N TRP A 485 12.16 -0.80 -7.41
CA TRP A 485 11.29 -1.96 -7.56
C TRP A 485 12.11 -3.11 -8.14
N ARG A 486 12.28 -4.20 -7.40
CA ARG A 486 13.12 -5.33 -7.84
C ARG A 486 12.40 -6.66 -7.73
N ASN A 487 12.49 -7.47 -8.79
CA ASN A 487 12.00 -8.84 -8.77
C ASN A 487 10.54 -8.96 -8.26
N ASN A 488 9.68 -7.99 -8.56
CA ASN A 488 8.26 -8.08 -8.25
C ASN A 488 7.53 -8.80 -9.40
N LEU A 489 6.46 -9.51 -9.06
CA LEU A 489 5.61 -10.20 -10.03
C LEU A 489 4.17 -9.67 -9.91
N THR A 490 3.64 -9.16 -11.01
CA THR A 490 2.22 -8.77 -11.13
C THR A 490 1.51 -9.72 -12.09
N LEU A 491 0.37 -10.29 -11.67
CA LEU A 491 -0.47 -11.15 -12.51
C LEU A 491 -1.94 -10.72 -12.46
N LYS A 492 -2.66 -10.90 -13.56
CA LYS A 492 -4.12 -10.65 -13.68
C LYS A 492 -4.49 -9.21 -13.29
N THR A 493 -4.01 -8.24 -14.07
CA THR A 493 -4.45 -6.83 -13.95
C THR A 493 -5.56 -6.57 -14.96
N THR A 494 -6.82 -6.49 -14.49
CA THR A 494 -7.99 -6.68 -15.36
C THR A 494 -8.44 -5.43 -16.12
N GLY A 495 -8.16 -4.25 -15.59
CA GLY A 495 -8.56 -2.97 -16.16
C GLY A 495 -10.04 -2.62 -15.98
N ALA A 496 -10.36 -1.35 -16.16
CA ALA A 496 -11.73 -0.88 -16.32
C ALA A 496 -12.35 -1.45 -17.61
N ASP A 497 -13.67 -1.65 -17.62
CA ASP A 497 -14.38 -2.25 -18.75
C ASP A 497 -14.15 -1.44 -20.05
N TRP A 498 -13.53 -2.08 -21.04
CA TRP A 498 -13.24 -1.50 -22.35
C TRP A 498 -14.49 -0.96 -23.07
N ARG A 499 -15.67 -1.53 -22.79
CA ARG A 499 -16.94 -1.14 -23.40
C ARG A 499 -17.38 0.28 -23.01
N THR A 500 -17.04 0.71 -21.80
CA THR A 500 -17.40 2.04 -21.27
C THR A 500 -16.20 2.97 -21.19
N LEU A 501 -14.98 2.44 -21.32
CA LEU A 501 -13.74 3.17 -21.15
C LEU A 501 -13.66 4.44 -22.00
N GLY A 502 -14.00 4.36 -23.29
CA GLY A 502 -13.92 5.48 -24.23
C GLY A 502 -14.75 6.71 -23.81
N GLN A 503 -15.81 6.51 -23.03
CA GLN A 503 -16.67 7.59 -22.51
C GLN A 503 -16.07 8.28 -21.29
N THR A 504 -15.17 7.59 -20.56
CA THR A 504 -14.65 8.05 -19.27
C THR A 504 -13.21 8.56 -19.34
N VAL A 505 -12.41 8.21 -20.36
CA VAL A 505 -10.97 8.57 -20.45
C VAL A 505 -10.71 10.05 -20.18
N LYS A 506 -11.41 10.96 -20.87
CA LYS A 506 -11.20 12.42 -20.69
C LYS A 506 -11.55 12.91 -19.29
N THR A 507 -12.55 12.29 -18.65
CA THR A 507 -12.94 12.62 -17.29
C THR A 507 -11.90 12.08 -16.31
N ARG A 508 -11.47 10.82 -16.47
CA ARG A 508 -10.41 10.23 -15.66
C ARG A 508 -9.10 11.02 -15.72
N GLU A 509 -8.67 11.43 -16.93
CA GLU A 509 -7.48 12.27 -17.10
C GLU A 509 -7.58 13.61 -16.35
N ARG A 510 -8.73 14.29 -16.41
CA ARG A 510 -8.95 15.56 -15.70
C ARG A 510 -8.95 15.38 -14.19
N LEU A 511 -9.50 14.27 -13.71
CA LEU A 511 -9.57 13.92 -12.30
C LEU A 511 -8.27 13.35 -11.74
N PHE A 512 -7.22 13.21 -12.57
CA PHE A 512 -5.96 12.58 -12.20
C PHE A 512 -6.13 11.09 -11.79
N ASP A 513 -7.10 10.42 -12.40
CA ASP A 513 -7.41 9.02 -12.18
C ASP A 513 -6.71 8.15 -13.24
N PHE A 514 -5.53 7.64 -12.92
CA PHE A 514 -4.65 6.91 -13.85
C PHE A 514 -4.49 5.42 -13.48
N GLY A 515 -3.70 4.66 -14.27
CA GLY A 515 -3.44 3.24 -14.05
C GLY A 515 -4.72 2.41 -13.92
N PHE A 516 -5.74 2.75 -14.70
CA PHE A 516 -7.06 2.12 -14.67
C PHE A 516 -7.24 1.13 -15.82
N ARG A 517 -6.26 0.97 -16.71
CA ARG A 517 -6.37 0.05 -17.85
C ARG A 517 -5.89 -1.36 -17.53
N GLY A 518 -5.30 -1.57 -16.35
CA GLY A 518 -4.84 -2.88 -15.92
C GLY A 518 -3.40 -3.14 -16.37
N GLU A 519 -2.53 -2.16 -16.14
CA GLU A 519 -1.10 -2.26 -16.39
C GLU A 519 -0.40 -3.12 -15.34
N GLY A 520 0.65 -3.86 -15.69
CA GLY A 520 1.47 -4.54 -14.67
C GLY A 520 2.11 -3.52 -13.73
N PHE A 521 2.84 -2.57 -14.32
CA PHE A 521 3.52 -1.48 -13.63
C PHE A 521 3.12 -0.12 -14.21
N TRP A 522 2.79 0.84 -13.35
CA TRP A 522 2.48 2.22 -13.74
C TRP A 522 3.46 3.19 -13.11
N VAL A 523 4.07 4.04 -13.94
CA VAL A 523 4.93 5.13 -13.48
C VAL A 523 4.38 6.46 -13.99
N GLN A 524 3.88 7.27 -13.07
CA GLN A 524 3.52 8.66 -13.34
C GLN A 524 4.78 9.54 -13.37
N GLY A 525 4.83 10.52 -14.26
CA GLY A 525 5.75 11.65 -14.17
C GLY A 525 7.23 11.26 -14.28
N SER A 526 8.07 11.82 -13.42
CA SER A 526 9.53 11.69 -13.46
C SER A 526 10.07 10.94 -12.23
N ALA A 527 9.36 9.88 -11.81
CA ALA A 527 9.76 9.09 -10.66
C ALA A 527 11.20 8.55 -10.85
N GLN A 528 12.01 8.64 -9.80
CA GLN A 528 13.40 8.17 -9.77
C GLN A 528 13.47 6.79 -9.14
N VAL A 529 12.67 5.86 -9.67
CA VAL A 529 12.58 4.49 -9.20
C VAL A 529 13.40 3.57 -10.10
N ALA A 530 14.40 2.91 -9.53
CA ALA A 530 15.16 1.89 -10.25
C ALA A 530 14.33 0.60 -10.38
N MET A 531 13.97 0.23 -11.61
CA MET A 531 13.19 -0.99 -11.89
C MET A 531 14.08 -2.08 -12.47
N THR A 532 14.23 -3.21 -11.76
CA THR A 532 15.08 -4.34 -12.18
C THR A 532 14.38 -5.67 -12.01
N ASP A 533 14.41 -6.53 -13.02
CA ASP A 533 13.90 -7.91 -12.98
C ASP A 533 12.41 -8.05 -12.59
N ASN A 534 11.61 -7.00 -12.75
CA ASN A 534 10.17 -7.07 -12.51
C ASN A 534 9.46 -7.79 -13.67
N ILE A 535 8.44 -8.57 -13.33
CA ILE A 535 7.73 -9.45 -14.25
C ILE A 535 6.24 -9.07 -14.23
N ALA A 536 5.66 -8.86 -15.42
CA ALA A 536 4.23 -8.68 -15.60
C ALA A 536 3.69 -9.83 -16.45
N ILE A 537 2.64 -10.48 -15.95
CA ILE A 537 1.91 -11.56 -16.64
C ILE A 537 0.44 -11.14 -16.67
N SER A 538 -0.29 -11.48 -17.73
CA SER A 538 -1.74 -11.26 -17.79
C SER A 538 -2.17 -9.81 -17.49
N ALA A 539 -1.45 -8.85 -18.08
CA ALA A 539 -1.82 -7.44 -18.02
C ALA A 539 -2.80 -7.10 -19.14
N ASN A 540 -3.93 -6.47 -18.79
CA ASN A 540 -4.95 -6.08 -19.77
C ASN A 540 -4.44 -5.01 -20.76
N ASP A 541 -3.54 -4.15 -20.30
CA ASP A 541 -2.92 -3.11 -21.13
C ASP A 541 -1.41 -3.35 -21.24
N ALA A 542 -0.56 -2.40 -20.86
CA ALA A 542 0.88 -2.59 -20.92
C ALA A 542 1.45 -3.40 -19.75
N GLY A 543 2.52 -4.16 -19.99
CA GLY A 543 3.34 -4.71 -18.90
C GLY A 543 3.93 -3.58 -18.04
N ILE A 544 4.38 -2.49 -18.67
CA ILE A 544 4.78 -1.25 -18.00
C ILE A 544 4.28 -0.04 -18.80
N SER A 545 3.70 0.94 -18.10
CA SER A 545 3.34 2.25 -18.64
C SER A 545 4.15 3.34 -17.93
N ILE A 546 4.84 4.17 -18.72
CA ILE A 546 5.55 5.36 -18.25
C ILE A 546 4.82 6.58 -18.81
N LEU A 547 4.04 7.25 -17.97
CA LEU A 547 3.31 8.44 -18.36
C LEU A 547 4.16 9.69 -18.13
N TRP A 548 4.84 10.13 -19.18
CA TRP A 548 5.49 11.44 -19.22
C TRP A 548 4.50 12.47 -19.76
N ARG A 549 3.94 13.36 -18.92
CA ARG A 549 3.07 14.45 -19.42
C ARG A 549 3.65 15.83 -19.13
N TYR A 550 3.94 16.53 -20.23
CA TYR A 550 3.83 17.97 -20.37
C TYR A 550 2.36 18.36 -20.11
N ILE A 551 2.08 19.05 -19.01
CA ILE A 551 0.78 19.73 -18.87
C ILE A 551 0.86 20.96 -19.78
N ALA A 552 0.25 20.89 -20.95
CA ALA A 552 0.01 22.08 -21.75
C ALA A 552 -0.89 23.01 -20.93
N THR A 553 -0.29 24.14 -20.53
CA THR A 553 -0.83 25.23 -19.72
C THR A 553 -2.14 25.80 -20.24
#